data_AF-A0A9P5C2W3-F1
#
_entry.id   AF-A0A9P5C2W3-F1
#
_cell.length_a   1.000
_cell.length_b   1.000
_cell.length_c   1.000
_cell.angle_alpha   90.00
_cell.angle_beta   90.00
_cell.angle_gamma   90.00
#
_symmetry.space_group_name_H-M   'P 1'
#
loop_
_entity.id
_entity.type
_entity.pdbx_description
1 polymer ?
#
loop_
_entity_poly.entity_id
_entity_poly.type
_entity_poly.pdbx_seq_one_letter_code
_entity_poly.pdbx_strand_id
1 'polypeptide(L)'
;MSRIDNSETKDTIHILHLSYDNDDRSALTILANDVRFQVIADPKDLQRSSDKTFYYEYLDKVYGLRDAEQREYDAAHKKELKSSSKKRNKSEDRDSAVDVTADEDGSDQDQDSLSAEHDLRKWLLTSMTGVIAEYAPAERAPEPPSLHDWYHGPTYFYSLGVKSGELIPEELEESDELNARIEKLSPRMKMPQYIQKIDVPWINANDMTVQSEVDFPEPAHPGKVTGKDGKVYFFKPVVNGEPGPIKREISILQKIEDLGLDIKVPRLVGFVAFENSETEAMGFLLSHIEEPMPLTKMLKSSVPEEKRDKWSKKSKEYVDTLHKHDIIWGDAKADNFMVDKHDDLWIIDFGGSYTEGWVDPALSDTLEGDEQGLQKVQEALQNPDEDDVPHRSSSRRSSTPNPSTTVHETASSLFVTEAPGRKRSHAEDVDEGVEENSSKRRRGELED
;
A
#
# COMPACT_ATOMS: atom_id res chain seq x y z
N MET A 1 -4.40 -6.01 4.22
CA MET A 1 -4.17 -6.97 5.33
C MET A 1 -2.66 -7.22 5.46
N SER A 2 -1.86 -6.15 5.60
CA SER A 2 -0.38 -6.21 5.53
C SER A 2 0.32 -6.22 6.89
N ARG A 3 -0.45 -6.19 7.99
CA ARG A 3 0.07 -6.29 9.36
C ARG A 3 -0.72 -7.36 10.10
N ILE A 4 -0.07 -8.48 10.41
CA ILE A 4 -0.59 -9.43 11.39
C ILE A 4 -0.05 -8.97 12.74
N ASP A 5 -0.78 -8.07 13.42
CA ASP A 5 -0.57 -7.88 14.86
C ASP A 5 -1.03 -9.18 15.53
N ASN A 6 -0.09 -10.07 15.81
CA ASN A 6 -0.39 -11.18 16.69
C ASN A 6 -0.57 -10.57 18.08
N SER A 7 -1.79 -10.59 18.64
CA SER A 7 -2.13 -9.83 19.86
C SER A 7 -1.34 -10.24 21.12
N GLU A 8 -0.41 -11.18 20.98
CA GLU A 8 0.50 -11.67 22.01
C GLU A 8 1.98 -11.30 21.77
N THR A 9 2.40 -10.87 20.57
CA THR A 9 3.79 -10.44 20.27
C THR A 9 3.83 -9.15 19.44
N LYS A 10 4.68 -8.18 19.82
CA LYS A 10 4.83 -6.85 19.15
C LYS A 10 5.65 -6.91 17.85
N ASP A 11 5.67 -8.05 17.15
CA ASP A 11 6.53 -8.21 15.98
C ASP A 11 6.01 -7.37 14.80
N THR A 12 6.90 -6.59 14.18
CA THR A 12 6.61 -5.90 12.92
C THR A 12 7.18 -6.73 11.78
N ILE A 13 6.30 -7.30 10.95
CA ILE A 13 6.67 -8.16 9.81
C ILE A 13 6.16 -7.49 8.54
N HIS A 14 7.08 -7.14 7.66
CA HIS A 14 6.80 -6.60 6.34
C HIS A 14 6.95 -7.68 5.27
N ILE A 15 5.96 -7.82 4.41
CA ILE A 15 6.06 -8.66 3.21
C ILE A 15 6.72 -7.84 2.11
N LEU A 16 7.89 -8.31 1.64
CA LEU A 16 8.67 -7.61 0.60
C LEU A 16 8.41 -8.19 -0.79
N HIS A 17 8.28 -9.51 -0.91
CA HIS A 17 8.02 -10.15 -2.20
C HIS A 17 7.56 -11.59 -2.02
N LEU A 18 6.54 -12.00 -2.78
CA LEU A 18 6.23 -13.40 -3.02
C LEU A 18 6.47 -13.70 -4.51
N SER A 19 7.09 -14.85 -4.79
CA SER A 19 7.23 -15.37 -6.15
C SER A 19 6.99 -16.87 -6.16
N TYR A 20 6.54 -17.38 -7.30
CA TYR A 20 6.51 -18.81 -7.57
C TYR A 20 6.85 -19.08 -9.04
N ASP A 21 7.49 -20.20 -9.33
CA ASP A 21 7.93 -20.55 -10.68
C ASP A 21 7.09 -21.65 -11.36
N ASN A 22 7.51 -22.06 -12.55
CA ASN A 22 6.83 -23.12 -13.31
C ASN A 22 7.07 -24.53 -12.75
N ASP A 23 8.04 -24.68 -11.85
CA ASP A 23 8.30 -25.92 -11.12
C ASP A 23 7.57 -25.94 -9.77
N ASP A 24 6.60 -25.03 -9.58
CA ASP A 24 5.83 -24.81 -8.36
C ASP A 24 6.70 -24.52 -7.14
N ARG A 25 7.91 -23.97 -7.32
CA ARG A 25 8.74 -23.49 -6.21
C ARG A 25 8.34 -22.08 -5.84
N SER A 26 8.05 -21.86 -4.57
CA SER A 26 7.67 -20.54 -4.05
C SER A 26 8.79 -19.96 -3.19
N ALA A 27 8.96 -18.65 -3.23
CA ALA A 27 9.85 -17.93 -2.34
C ALA A 27 9.14 -16.69 -1.77
N LEU A 28 9.14 -16.56 -0.44
CA LEU A 28 8.61 -15.41 0.28
C LEU A 28 9.77 -14.68 0.96
N THR A 29 9.90 -13.39 0.66
CA THR A 29 10.88 -12.48 1.26
C THR A 29 10.17 -11.56 2.24
N ILE A 30 10.67 -11.51 3.48
CA ILE A 30 10.11 -10.70 4.57
C ILE A 30 11.19 -9.90 5.28
N LEU A 31 10.79 -8.80 5.91
CA LEU A 31 11.59 -8.04 6.86
C LEU A 31 10.87 -8.05 8.21
N ALA A 32 11.44 -8.74 9.20
CA ALA A 32 10.88 -8.84 10.54
C ALA A 32 11.77 -8.11 11.54
N ASN A 33 11.25 -7.09 12.22
CA ASN A 33 11.90 -6.31 13.28
C ASN A 33 13.30 -5.69 12.96
N ASP A 34 13.74 -5.70 11.69
CA ASP A 34 15.05 -5.28 11.12
C ASP A 34 15.86 -6.41 10.43
N VAL A 35 15.43 -7.67 10.57
CA VAL A 35 16.11 -8.83 9.96
C VAL A 35 15.36 -9.31 8.73
N ARG A 36 16.09 -9.52 7.63
CA ARG A 36 15.52 -10.01 6.38
C ARG A 36 15.63 -11.53 6.28
N PHE A 37 14.54 -12.16 5.89
CA PHE A 37 14.48 -13.59 5.63
C PHE A 37 13.93 -13.85 4.24
N GLN A 38 14.44 -14.89 3.59
CA GLN A 38 13.81 -15.49 2.42
C GLN A 38 13.54 -16.97 2.70
N VAL A 39 12.27 -17.34 2.72
CA VAL A 39 11.84 -18.75 2.86
C VAL A 39 11.44 -19.31 1.50
N ILE A 40 11.97 -20.48 1.17
CA ILE A 40 11.78 -21.17 -0.10
C ILE A 40 11.05 -22.49 0.17
N ALA A 41 9.99 -22.75 -0.57
CA ALA A 41 9.33 -24.05 -0.60
C ALA A 41 9.58 -24.71 -1.97
N ASP A 42 10.30 -25.82 -1.98
CA ASP A 42 10.47 -26.67 -3.16
C ASP A 42 9.64 -27.96 -2.99
N PRO A 43 8.70 -28.26 -3.90
CA PRO A 43 7.92 -29.50 -3.84
C PRO A 43 8.79 -30.75 -3.68
N LYS A 44 10.00 -30.78 -4.25
CA LYS A 44 10.92 -31.92 -4.19
C LYS A 44 11.46 -32.16 -2.78
N ASP A 45 11.62 -31.11 -1.99
CA ASP A 45 12.08 -31.21 -0.60
C ASP A 45 10.93 -31.67 0.32
N LEU A 46 9.70 -31.22 0.04
CA LEU A 46 8.50 -31.63 0.79
C LEU A 46 8.06 -33.07 0.48
N GLN A 47 8.33 -33.57 -0.73
CA GLN A 47 7.96 -34.94 -1.15
C GLN A 47 8.73 -36.04 -0.41
N ARG A 48 9.82 -35.70 0.31
CA ARG A 48 10.66 -36.66 1.03
C ARG A 48 9.97 -37.29 2.24
N SER A 49 8.88 -36.70 2.73
CA SER A 49 8.06 -37.29 3.80
C SER A 49 7.32 -38.55 3.33
N SER A 50 7.17 -39.53 4.22
CA SER A 50 6.42 -40.75 3.94
C SER A 50 4.91 -40.54 3.80
N ASP A 51 4.34 -39.58 4.53
CA ASP A 51 2.90 -39.28 4.52
C ASP A 51 2.49 -38.26 3.45
N LYS A 52 3.45 -37.44 2.98
CA LYS A 52 3.30 -36.38 1.97
C LYS A 52 2.22 -35.33 2.33
N THR A 53 1.87 -35.21 3.60
CA THR A 53 0.81 -34.28 4.05
C THR A 53 1.13 -32.84 3.66
N PHE A 54 2.30 -32.33 4.05
CA PHE A 54 2.74 -30.97 3.72
C PHE A 54 3.00 -30.75 2.22
N TYR A 55 3.36 -31.80 1.49
CA TYR A 55 3.52 -31.72 0.04
C TYR A 55 2.18 -31.41 -0.64
N TYR A 56 1.11 -32.12 -0.27
CA TYR A 56 -0.21 -31.88 -0.84
C TYR A 56 -0.82 -30.57 -0.32
N GLU A 57 -0.63 -30.23 0.95
CA GLU A 57 -1.05 -28.94 1.50
C GLU A 57 -0.40 -27.77 0.77
N TYR A 58 0.90 -27.84 0.50
CA TYR A 58 1.61 -26.81 -0.25
C TYR A 58 1.11 -26.70 -1.70
N LEU A 59 0.96 -27.83 -2.42
CA LEU A 59 0.47 -27.81 -3.80
C LEU A 59 -0.95 -27.27 -3.92
N ASP A 60 -1.83 -27.59 -2.96
CA ASP A 60 -3.17 -27.03 -2.88
C ASP A 60 -3.14 -25.49 -2.84
N LYS A 61 -2.22 -24.90 -2.06
CA LYS A 61 -2.07 -23.44 -1.96
C LYS A 61 -1.52 -22.83 -3.25
N VAL A 62 -0.50 -23.43 -3.86
CA VAL A 62 0.10 -22.92 -5.11
C VAL A 62 -0.87 -23.04 -6.28
N TYR A 63 -1.58 -24.17 -6.41
CA TYR A 63 -2.58 -24.34 -7.47
C TYR A 63 -3.80 -23.48 -7.25
N GLY A 64 -4.26 -23.31 -6.00
CA GLY A 64 -5.34 -22.37 -5.69
C GLY A 64 -5.03 -20.95 -6.16
N LEU A 65 -3.79 -20.47 -5.94
CA LEU A 65 -3.34 -19.17 -6.43
C LEU A 65 -3.28 -19.11 -7.96
N ARG A 66 -2.63 -20.09 -8.59
CA ARG A 66 -2.48 -20.14 -10.05
C ARG A 66 -3.83 -20.19 -10.76
N ASP A 67 -4.77 -20.98 -10.26
CA ASP A 67 -6.12 -21.12 -10.81
C ASP A 67 -6.93 -19.83 -10.62
N ALA A 68 -6.74 -19.12 -9.50
CA ALA A 68 -7.35 -17.81 -9.28
C ALA A 68 -6.81 -16.75 -10.26
N GLU A 69 -5.49 -16.65 -10.41
CA GLU A 69 -4.87 -15.74 -11.39
C GLU A 69 -5.31 -16.04 -12.83
N GLN A 70 -5.40 -17.32 -13.21
CA GLN A 70 -5.84 -17.71 -14.54
C GLN A 70 -7.31 -17.33 -14.79
N ARG A 71 -8.19 -17.55 -13.80
CA ARG A 71 -9.60 -17.13 -13.89
C ARG A 71 -9.73 -15.61 -14.07
N GLU A 72 -8.94 -14.84 -13.34
CA GLU A 72 -8.89 -13.37 -13.43
C GLU A 72 -8.40 -12.92 -14.81
N TYR A 73 -7.31 -13.51 -15.30
CA TYR A 73 -6.78 -13.25 -16.63
C TYR A 73 -7.82 -13.56 -17.72
N ASP A 74 -8.47 -14.72 -17.66
CA ASP A 74 -9.49 -15.12 -18.63
C ASP A 74 -10.71 -14.21 -18.57
N ALA A 75 -11.12 -13.76 -17.38
CA ALA A 75 -12.21 -12.81 -17.20
C ALA A 75 -11.87 -11.44 -17.80
N ALA A 76 -10.66 -10.93 -17.55
CA ALA A 76 -10.17 -9.68 -18.12
C ALA A 76 -10.10 -9.75 -19.65
N HIS A 77 -9.54 -10.85 -20.19
CA HIS A 77 -9.43 -11.04 -21.64
C HIS A 77 -10.80 -11.15 -22.32
N LYS A 78 -11.77 -11.84 -21.69
CA LYS A 78 -13.17 -11.86 -22.17
C LYS A 78 -13.82 -10.48 -22.13
N LYS A 79 -13.55 -9.66 -21.11
CA LYS A 79 -14.04 -8.26 -21.03
C LYS A 79 -13.45 -7.41 -22.18
N GLU A 80 -12.17 -7.55 -22.51
CA GLU A 80 -11.53 -6.85 -23.64
C GLU A 80 -12.07 -7.28 -25.02
N LEU A 81 -12.32 -8.58 -25.21
CA LEU A 81 -12.93 -9.10 -26.44
C LEU A 81 -14.38 -8.60 -26.61
N LYS A 82 -15.15 -8.46 -25.53
CA LYS A 82 -16.50 -7.88 -25.55
C LYS A 82 -16.49 -6.36 -25.78
N SER A 83 -15.51 -5.63 -25.27
CA SER A 83 -15.40 -4.18 -25.48
C SER A 83 -14.93 -3.84 -26.91
N SER A 84 -14.03 -4.64 -27.48
CA SER A 84 -13.57 -4.51 -28.87
C SER A 84 -14.60 -4.94 -29.92
N SER A 85 -15.43 -5.95 -29.64
CA SER A 85 -16.56 -6.33 -30.50
C SER A 85 -17.70 -5.31 -30.48
N LYS A 86 -17.98 -4.66 -29.34
CA LYS A 86 -18.87 -3.48 -29.29
C LYS A 86 -18.36 -2.28 -30.09
N LYS A 87 -17.03 -2.12 -30.26
CA LYS A 87 -16.45 -1.09 -31.15
C LYS A 87 -16.64 -1.41 -32.64
N ARG A 88 -16.84 -2.67 -33.03
CA ARG A 88 -17.02 -3.07 -34.45
C ARG A 88 -18.48 -3.11 -34.92
N ASN A 89 -19.45 -3.27 -34.03
CA ASN A 89 -20.87 -3.32 -34.38
C ASN A 89 -21.61 -2.07 -33.89
N LYS A 90 -21.41 -0.94 -34.57
CA LYS A 90 -22.34 0.18 -34.55
C LYS A 90 -22.96 0.39 -35.95
N SER A 91 -23.65 -0.65 -36.42
CA SER A 91 -24.71 -0.55 -37.44
C SER A 91 -25.66 -1.72 -37.23
N GLU A 92 -26.94 -1.39 -37.00
CA GLU A 92 -28.20 -2.13 -37.30
C GLU A 92 -28.13 -3.67 -37.23
N ASP A 93 -28.88 -4.39 -36.38
CA ASP A 93 -30.33 -4.34 -36.22
C ASP A 93 -30.76 -5.08 -34.93
N ARG A 94 -32.02 -4.87 -34.54
CA ARG A 94 -32.70 -5.55 -33.44
C ARG A 94 -32.94 -7.03 -33.79
N ASP A 95 -32.54 -7.95 -32.90
CA ASP A 95 -33.32 -9.16 -32.65
C ASP A 95 -32.96 -9.78 -31.30
N SER A 96 -33.97 -9.92 -30.45
CA SER A 96 -33.89 -10.52 -29.12
C SER A 96 -33.94 -12.04 -29.25
N ALA A 97 -32.78 -12.69 -29.21
CA ALA A 97 -32.67 -14.11 -28.93
C ALA A 97 -32.18 -14.29 -27.49
N VAL A 98 -33.09 -14.76 -26.63
CA VAL A 98 -32.81 -15.20 -25.26
C VAL A 98 -32.12 -16.55 -25.36
N ASP A 99 -30.80 -16.57 -25.10
CA ASP A 99 -30.03 -17.80 -24.93
C ASP A 99 -30.06 -18.17 -23.43
N VAL A 100 -30.83 -19.19 -23.10
CA VAL A 100 -30.88 -19.81 -21.78
C VAL A 100 -30.03 -21.07 -21.87
N THR A 101 -28.73 -20.93 -21.69
CA THR A 101 -27.83 -22.06 -21.51
C THR A 101 -27.25 -22.01 -20.10
N ALA A 102 -27.80 -22.93 -19.30
CA ALA A 102 -27.35 -23.51 -18.05
C ALA A 102 -26.02 -23.03 -17.45
N ASP A 103 -26.11 -22.52 -16.23
CA ASP A 103 -25.08 -22.66 -15.19
C ASP A 103 -25.77 -23.19 -13.92
N GLU A 104 -26.04 -24.49 -13.90
CA GLU A 104 -26.11 -25.26 -12.66
C GLU A 104 -24.82 -26.08 -12.60
N ASP A 105 -23.80 -25.55 -11.92
CA ASP A 105 -22.76 -26.33 -11.25
C ASP A 105 -22.27 -25.49 -10.07
N GLY A 106 -23.00 -25.61 -8.96
CA GLY A 106 -22.54 -25.12 -7.67
C GLY A 106 -21.72 -26.20 -6.98
N SER A 107 -20.40 -26.00 -6.91
CA SER A 107 -19.55 -26.18 -5.72
C SER A 107 -18.09 -26.12 -6.13
N ASP A 108 -17.46 -24.96 -5.98
CA ASP A 108 -16.25 -24.77 -5.17
C ASP A 108 -16.04 -23.26 -5.05
N GLN A 109 -15.64 -22.81 -3.86
CA GLN A 109 -15.65 -21.40 -3.47
C GLN A 109 -14.77 -20.59 -4.42
N ASP A 110 -15.35 -19.57 -5.08
CA ASP A 110 -14.65 -18.61 -5.95
C ASP A 110 -13.68 -17.74 -5.12
N GLN A 111 -12.56 -18.32 -4.69
CA GLN A 111 -11.48 -17.59 -4.04
C GLN A 111 -10.81 -16.69 -5.10
N ASP A 112 -10.62 -15.41 -4.79
CA ASP A 112 -9.86 -14.47 -5.63
C ASP A 112 -8.34 -14.68 -5.45
N SER A 113 -7.55 -14.15 -6.37
CA SER A 113 -6.09 -14.33 -6.36
C SER A 113 -5.47 -13.78 -5.09
N LEU A 114 -5.95 -12.62 -4.61
CA LEU A 114 -5.45 -11.98 -3.40
C LEU A 114 -5.66 -12.84 -2.15
N SER A 115 -6.82 -13.47 -2.01
CA SER A 115 -7.11 -14.40 -0.91
C SER A 115 -6.28 -15.67 -1.03
N ALA A 116 -6.11 -16.21 -2.23
CA ALA A 116 -5.28 -17.39 -2.45
C ALA A 116 -3.80 -17.11 -2.16
N GLU A 117 -3.32 -15.94 -2.56
CA GLU A 117 -1.98 -15.46 -2.27
C GLU A 117 -1.77 -15.29 -0.77
N HIS A 118 -2.76 -14.71 -0.07
CA HIS A 118 -2.73 -14.59 1.38
C HIS A 118 -2.58 -15.95 2.08
N ASP A 119 -3.28 -16.98 1.60
CA ASP A 119 -3.18 -18.33 2.18
C ASP A 119 -1.78 -18.94 1.99
N LEU A 120 -1.19 -18.81 0.81
CA LEU A 120 0.19 -19.26 0.55
C LEU A 120 1.21 -18.50 1.40
N ARG A 121 1.10 -17.16 1.47
CA ARG A 121 1.97 -16.32 2.31
C ARG A 121 1.88 -16.72 3.77
N LYS A 122 0.65 -16.91 4.28
CA LYS A 122 0.41 -17.29 5.67
C LYS A 122 1.00 -18.66 5.97
N TRP A 123 0.88 -19.62 5.05
CA TRP A 123 1.47 -20.95 5.20
C TRP A 123 3.00 -20.88 5.31
N LEU A 124 3.65 -20.14 4.39
CA LEU A 124 5.09 -19.91 4.41
C LEU A 124 5.54 -19.17 5.68
N LEU A 125 4.83 -18.11 6.08
CA LEU A 125 5.18 -17.33 7.27
C LEU A 125 5.04 -18.14 8.56
N THR A 126 4.00 -18.96 8.68
CA THR A 126 3.76 -19.80 9.86
C THR A 126 4.93 -20.75 10.10
N SER A 127 5.52 -21.30 9.04
CA SER A 127 6.70 -22.17 9.13
C SER A 127 7.95 -21.48 9.67
N MET A 128 8.02 -20.14 9.57
CA MET A 128 9.16 -19.34 10.01
C MET A 128 9.01 -18.77 11.43
N THR A 129 7.87 -18.98 12.10
CA THR A 129 7.55 -18.35 13.40
C THR A 129 8.65 -18.56 14.45
N GLY A 130 9.16 -19.79 14.58
CA GLY A 130 10.22 -20.11 15.55
C GLY A 130 11.54 -19.40 15.23
N VAL A 131 11.92 -19.36 13.95
CA VAL A 131 13.13 -18.67 13.48
C VAL A 131 13.03 -17.17 13.71
N ILE A 132 11.89 -16.55 13.36
CA ILE A 132 11.69 -15.11 13.55
C ILE A 132 11.78 -14.74 15.04
N ALA A 133 11.14 -15.53 15.92
CA ALA A 133 11.19 -15.29 17.35
C ALA A 133 12.61 -15.40 17.94
N GLU A 134 13.48 -16.24 17.36
CA GLU A 134 14.86 -16.42 17.79
C GLU A 134 15.80 -15.32 17.26
N TYR A 135 15.73 -15.03 15.96
CA TYR A 135 16.71 -14.15 15.28
C TYR A 135 16.28 -12.68 15.22
N ALA A 136 14.97 -12.42 15.29
CA ALA A 136 14.38 -11.09 15.16
C ALA A 136 13.31 -10.83 16.23
N PRO A 137 13.65 -10.89 17.53
CA PRO A 137 12.66 -10.70 18.60
C PRO A 137 12.16 -9.24 18.67
N ALA A 138 10.88 -9.03 19.02
CA ALA A 138 10.27 -7.70 19.16
C ALA A 138 10.98 -6.71 20.11
N GLU A 139 11.79 -7.20 21.04
CA GLU A 139 12.53 -6.38 22.00
C GLU A 139 13.88 -5.88 21.48
N ARG A 140 14.29 -6.33 20.29
CA ARG A 140 15.50 -5.87 19.62
C ARG A 140 15.40 -4.36 19.43
N ALA A 141 16.41 -3.62 19.89
CA ALA A 141 16.46 -2.17 19.65
C ALA A 141 16.80 -1.96 18.16
N PRO A 142 15.88 -1.46 17.33
CA PRO A 142 16.19 -1.23 15.95
C PRO A 142 17.12 -0.01 15.86
N GLU A 143 18.28 -0.18 15.24
CA GLU A 143 19.00 0.97 14.71
C GLU A 143 18.31 1.35 13.39
N PRO A 144 17.83 2.60 13.23
CA PRO A 144 17.14 3.01 12.01
C PRO A 144 18.08 2.79 10.81
N PRO A 145 17.75 1.89 9.88
CA PRO A 145 18.67 1.55 8.80
C PRO A 145 18.84 2.75 7.86
N SER A 146 19.98 2.80 7.18
CA SER A 146 20.03 3.66 6.00
C SER A 146 19.05 3.16 4.95
N LEU A 147 18.63 4.02 4.03
CA LEU A 147 17.75 3.63 2.93
C LEU A 147 18.40 2.55 2.07
N HIS A 148 19.73 2.59 1.93
CA HIS A 148 20.49 1.51 1.31
C HIS A 148 20.32 0.18 2.06
N ASP A 149 20.59 0.18 3.37
CA ASP A 149 20.59 -1.03 4.21
C ASP A 149 19.19 -1.61 4.37
N TRP A 150 18.15 -0.78 4.32
CA TRP A 150 16.77 -1.27 4.31
C TRP A 150 16.53 -2.20 3.11
N TYR A 151 17.06 -1.87 1.93
CA TYR A 151 16.93 -2.69 0.71
C TYR A 151 17.99 -3.82 0.59
N HIS A 152 19.19 -3.64 1.16
CA HIS A 152 20.36 -4.54 0.99
C HIS A 152 20.83 -5.19 2.28
N GLY A 153 20.02 -5.14 3.34
CA GLY A 153 20.37 -5.71 4.63
C GLY A 153 20.67 -7.21 4.54
N PRO A 154 21.46 -7.76 5.49
CA PRO A 154 21.77 -9.18 5.54
C PRO A 154 20.51 -10.03 5.44
N THR A 155 20.52 -11.02 4.54
CA THR A 155 19.38 -11.90 4.28
C THR A 155 19.69 -13.32 4.70
N TYR A 156 18.89 -13.88 5.59
CA TYR A 156 18.97 -15.30 5.94
C TYR A 156 18.04 -16.10 5.03
N PHE A 157 18.59 -17.12 4.38
CA PHE A 157 17.87 -17.96 3.43
C PHE A 157 17.49 -19.28 4.08
N TYR A 158 16.26 -19.73 3.86
CA TYR A 158 15.73 -20.98 4.41
C TYR A 158 15.03 -21.78 3.32
N SER A 159 15.21 -23.10 3.30
CA SER A 159 14.38 -24.04 2.55
C SER A 159 13.47 -24.81 3.50
N LEU A 160 12.22 -25.02 3.12
CA LEU A 160 11.28 -25.83 3.89
C LEU A 160 11.46 -27.31 3.56
N GLY A 161 11.70 -28.10 4.60
CA GLY A 161 11.80 -29.55 4.54
C GLY A 161 10.87 -30.22 5.55
N VAL A 162 10.73 -31.54 5.44
CA VAL A 162 9.99 -32.34 6.43
C VAL A 162 10.95 -33.27 7.14
N LYS A 163 11.08 -33.13 8.47
CA LYS A 163 11.83 -34.06 9.32
C LYS A 163 10.92 -34.59 10.41
N SER A 164 10.93 -35.91 10.60
CA SER A 164 10.14 -36.59 11.63
C SER A 164 8.62 -36.29 11.58
N GLY A 165 8.08 -35.98 10.40
CA GLY A 165 6.66 -35.65 10.21
C GLY A 165 6.30 -34.19 10.55
N GLU A 166 7.28 -33.33 10.78
CA GLU A 166 7.09 -31.89 11.03
C GLU A 166 7.72 -31.07 9.91
N LEU A 167 7.05 -29.98 9.52
CA LEU A 167 7.56 -29.00 8.58
C LEU A 167 8.60 -28.13 9.32
N ILE A 168 9.83 -28.10 8.82
CA ILE A 168 10.92 -27.35 9.43
C ILE A 168 11.62 -26.44 8.40
N PRO A 169 12.04 -25.24 8.81
CA PRO A 169 12.93 -24.41 8.02
C PRO A 169 14.39 -24.87 8.22
N GLU A 170 15.09 -25.11 7.12
CA GLU A 170 16.52 -25.43 7.08
C GLU A 170 17.29 -24.25 6.50
N GLU A 171 18.21 -23.68 7.29
CA GLU A 171 19.04 -22.57 6.85
C GLU A 171 19.93 -22.99 5.67
N LEU A 172 20.00 -22.13 4.66
CA LEU A 172 20.82 -22.30 3.48
C LEU A 172 22.07 -21.42 3.59
N GLU A 173 23.19 -21.92 3.09
CA GLU A 173 24.37 -21.09 2.88
C GLU A 173 24.08 -20.03 1.81
N GLU A 174 24.55 -18.80 2.07
CA GLU A 174 24.47 -17.73 1.10
C GLU A 174 25.17 -18.12 -0.22
N SER A 175 24.56 -17.73 -1.34
CA SER A 175 25.13 -17.94 -2.67
C SER A 175 24.88 -16.74 -3.56
N ASP A 176 25.72 -16.58 -4.58
CA ASP A 176 25.58 -15.50 -5.57
C ASP A 176 24.20 -15.51 -6.24
N GLU A 177 23.60 -16.68 -6.44
CA GLU A 177 22.27 -16.81 -7.03
C GLU A 177 21.18 -16.26 -6.10
N LEU A 178 21.23 -16.61 -4.81
CA LEU A 178 20.26 -16.14 -3.81
C LEU A 178 20.38 -14.63 -3.60
N ASN A 179 21.61 -14.12 -3.48
CA ASN A 179 21.87 -12.69 -3.36
C ASN A 179 21.42 -11.91 -4.61
N ALA A 180 21.64 -12.46 -5.81
CA ALA A 180 21.16 -11.85 -7.04
C ALA A 180 19.63 -11.82 -7.16
N ARG A 181 18.90 -12.73 -6.48
CA ARG A 181 17.43 -12.66 -6.41
C ARG A 181 16.98 -11.50 -5.53
N ILE A 182 17.64 -11.28 -4.40
CA ILE A 182 17.35 -10.16 -3.50
C ILE A 182 17.66 -8.82 -4.17
N GLU A 183 18.80 -8.70 -4.85
CA GLU A 183 19.18 -7.46 -5.57
C GLU A 183 18.15 -7.05 -6.64
N LYS A 184 17.48 -8.01 -7.29
CA LYS A 184 16.43 -7.72 -8.27
C LYS A 184 15.17 -7.08 -7.67
N LEU A 185 14.98 -7.20 -6.36
CA LEU A 185 13.86 -6.59 -5.64
C LEU A 185 14.12 -5.11 -5.34
N SER A 186 15.38 -4.67 -5.40
CA SER A 186 15.72 -3.27 -5.20
C SER A 186 15.13 -2.41 -6.31
N PRO A 187 14.43 -1.30 -5.97
CA PRO A 187 13.83 -0.42 -6.96
C PRO A 187 14.95 0.30 -7.72
N ARG A 188 14.92 0.26 -9.05
CA ARG A 188 15.99 0.80 -9.88
C ARG A 188 15.48 1.16 -11.27
N MET A 189 15.59 2.44 -11.62
CA MET A 189 15.11 2.92 -12.91
C MET A 189 16.06 3.94 -13.52
N LYS A 190 16.46 3.69 -14.77
CA LYS A 190 17.19 4.66 -15.58
C LYS A 190 16.31 5.86 -15.92
N MET A 191 16.69 7.03 -15.45
CA MET A 191 15.99 8.28 -15.71
C MET A 191 16.24 8.74 -17.15
N PRO A 192 15.23 9.25 -17.88
CA PRO A 192 15.46 9.91 -19.16
C PRO A 192 16.32 11.18 -19.02
N GLN A 193 17.00 11.57 -20.11
CA GLN A 193 17.88 12.74 -20.11
C GLN A 193 17.20 14.06 -19.72
N TYR A 194 15.90 14.21 -19.96
CA TYR A 194 15.19 15.43 -19.56
C TYR A 194 14.94 15.49 -18.04
N ILE A 195 14.76 14.33 -17.38
CA ILE A 195 14.65 14.23 -15.91
C ILE A 195 16.02 14.38 -15.25
N GLN A 196 17.08 13.82 -15.84
CA GLN A 196 18.45 13.98 -15.34
C GLN A 196 18.92 15.44 -15.31
N LYS A 197 18.31 16.32 -16.11
CA LYS A 197 18.64 17.75 -16.20
C LYS A 197 17.87 18.63 -15.21
N ILE A 198 16.95 18.05 -14.43
CA ILE A 198 16.24 18.79 -13.40
C ILE A 198 17.26 19.21 -12.33
N ASP A 199 17.21 20.49 -11.92
CA ASP A 199 18.15 21.09 -10.98
C ASP A 199 17.80 20.69 -9.53
N VAL A 200 17.96 19.39 -9.24
CA VAL A 200 17.81 18.80 -7.92
C VAL A 200 18.98 17.86 -7.65
N PRO A 201 19.44 17.72 -6.38
CA PRO A 201 20.56 16.85 -6.06
C PRO A 201 20.25 15.37 -6.30
N TRP A 202 21.29 14.63 -6.67
CA TRP A 202 21.34 13.17 -6.60
C TRP A 202 21.98 12.75 -5.28
N ILE A 203 21.23 12.05 -4.45
CA ILE A 203 21.59 11.73 -3.07
C ILE A 203 21.86 10.23 -2.97
N ASN A 204 22.96 9.87 -2.31
CA ASN A 204 23.30 8.48 -2.06
C ASN A 204 22.32 7.88 -1.03
N ALA A 205 21.81 6.68 -1.29
CA ALA A 205 20.90 5.98 -0.38
C ALA A 205 21.46 5.77 1.04
N ASN A 206 22.79 5.68 1.21
CA ASN A 206 23.44 5.60 2.52
C ASN A 206 23.36 6.90 3.34
N ASP A 207 23.07 8.03 2.68
CA ASP A 207 22.96 9.34 3.33
C ASP A 207 21.56 9.63 3.86
N MET A 208 20.66 8.65 3.72
CA MET A 208 19.27 8.75 4.13
C MET A 208 18.97 7.73 5.21
N THR A 209 18.41 8.15 6.34
CA THR A 209 18.00 7.25 7.43
C THR A 209 16.49 7.03 7.37
N VAL A 210 16.05 5.77 7.34
CA VAL A 210 14.63 5.42 7.38
C VAL A 210 14.04 5.77 8.75
N GLN A 211 12.90 6.46 8.76
CA GLN A 211 12.16 6.81 9.98
C GLN A 211 10.88 6.01 10.13
N SER A 212 10.28 5.63 9.00
CA SER A 212 9.08 4.80 8.98
C SER A 212 8.84 4.20 7.60
N GLU A 213 8.19 3.05 7.61
CA GLU A 213 7.78 2.27 6.46
C GLU A 213 6.33 2.59 6.05
N VAL A 214 6.01 2.16 4.84
CA VAL A 214 4.68 2.14 4.26
C VAL A 214 4.41 0.70 3.87
N ASP A 215 3.36 0.11 4.44
CA ASP A 215 3.02 -1.31 4.25
C ASP A 215 1.89 -1.51 3.22
N PHE A 216 1.40 -0.41 2.66
CA PHE A 216 0.33 -0.44 1.68
C PHE A 216 0.38 0.79 0.75
N PRO A 217 0.29 0.62 -0.58
CA PRO A 217 0.22 -0.67 -1.29
C PRO A 217 1.48 -1.52 -1.07
N GLU A 218 1.33 -2.83 -1.23
CA GLU A 218 2.47 -3.75 -1.20
C GLU A 218 3.33 -3.60 -2.48
N PRO A 219 4.62 -3.93 -2.42
CA PRO A 219 5.36 -4.38 -1.24
C PRO A 219 5.65 -3.25 -0.27
N ALA A 220 5.91 -3.59 0.99
CA ALA A 220 6.30 -2.58 1.96
C ALA A 220 7.57 -1.85 1.50
N HIS A 221 7.70 -0.57 1.83
CA HIS A 221 8.88 0.23 1.50
C HIS A 221 9.07 1.40 2.48
N PRO A 222 10.27 2.00 2.55
CA PRO A 222 10.47 3.22 3.32
C PRO A 222 9.59 4.36 2.78
N GLY A 223 8.98 5.14 3.67
CA GLY A 223 8.17 6.31 3.30
C GLY A 223 8.77 7.60 3.84
N LYS A 224 9.04 7.68 5.14
CA LYS A 224 9.64 8.88 5.77
C LYS A 224 11.13 8.63 5.97
N VAL A 225 11.96 9.56 5.52
CA VAL A 225 13.42 9.48 5.64
C VAL A 225 14.00 10.79 6.14
N THR A 226 15.15 10.74 6.83
CA THR A 226 15.87 11.92 7.32
C THR A 226 17.26 11.98 6.71
N GLY A 227 17.60 13.13 6.11
CA GLY A 227 18.92 13.36 5.51
C GLY A 227 20.00 13.62 6.55
N LYS A 228 21.27 13.55 6.13
CA LYS A 228 22.42 13.98 6.96
C LYS A 228 22.33 15.43 7.45
N ASP A 229 21.56 16.26 6.76
CA ASP A 229 21.27 17.64 7.15
C ASP A 229 20.20 17.77 8.25
N GLY A 230 19.64 16.65 8.71
CA GLY A 230 18.57 16.58 9.71
C GLY A 230 17.19 16.93 9.16
N LYS A 231 17.04 17.16 7.84
CA LYS A 231 15.73 17.43 7.25
C LYS A 231 14.97 16.14 6.97
N VAL A 232 13.66 16.22 7.15
CA VAL A 232 12.73 15.12 6.89
C VAL A 232 12.18 15.23 5.47
N TYR A 233 12.10 14.10 4.79
CA TYR A 233 11.60 13.95 3.44
C TYR A 233 10.62 12.79 3.35
N PHE A 234 9.80 12.82 2.31
CA PHE A 234 9.03 11.67 1.88
C PHE A 234 9.75 11.00 0.70
N PHE A 235 10.14 9.74 0.86
CA PHE A 235 10.77 8.93 -0.17
C PHE A 235 9.71 8.13 -0.94
N LYS A 236 9.71 8.28 -2.27
CA LYS A 236 8.87 7.49 -3.18
C LYS A 236 9.78 6.60 -4.04
N PRO A 237 9.74 5.26 -3.86
CA PRO A 237 10.55 4.37 -4.68
C PRO A 237 10.07 4.37 -6.13
N VAL A 238 10.97 4.09 -7.06
CA VAL A 238 10.57 3.81 -8.45
C VAL A 238 10.01 2.39 -8.55
N VAL A 239 9.03 2.17 -9.43
CA VAL A 239 8.50 0.84 -9.71
C VAL A 239 9.16 0.28 -10.96
N ASN A 240 9.82 -0.87 -10.81
CA ASN A 240 10.48 -1.55 -11.92
C ASN A 240 9.45 -1.95 -12.98
N GLY A 241 9.67 -1.55 -14.23
CA GLY A 241 8.75 -1.87 -15.34
C GLY A 241 7.61 -0.86 -15.55
N GLU A 242 7.40 0.09 -14.64
CA GLU A 242 6.35 1.12 -14.74
C GLU A 242 6.92 2.55 -14.81
N PRO A 243 7.69 2.87 -15.87
CA PRO A 243 8.31 4.19 -15.98
C PRO A 243 7.32 5.32 -16.27
N GLY A 244 6.10 5.01 -16.72
CA GLY A 244 5.09 5.99 -17.13
C GLY A 244 4.65 6.88 -15.98
N PRO A 245 4.04 6.31 -14.92
CA PRO A 245 3.56 7.08 -13.78
C PRO A 245 4.64 7.92 -13.10
N ILE A 246 5.82 7.32 -12.86
CA ILE A 246 6.94 8.02 -12.22
C ILE A 246 7.39 9.24 -13.03
N LYS A 247 7.54 9.08 -14.36
CA LYS A 247 7.94 10.20 -15.23
C LYS A 247 6.88 11.29 -15.27
N ARG A 248 5.60 10.90 -15.29
CA ARG A 248 4.46 11.83 -15.30
C ARG A 248 4.46 12.67 -14.04
N GLU A 249 4.56 12.04 -12.87
CA GLU A 249 4.55 12.72 -11.58
C GLU A 249 5.70 13.73 -11.47
N ILE A 250 6.93 13.30 -11.74
CA ILE A 250 8.11 14.19 -11.73
C ILE A 250 7.90 15.39 -12.66
N SER A 251 7.40 15.15 -13.87
CA SER A 251 7.20 16.22 -14.87
C SER A 251 6.10 17.19 -14.47
N ILE A 252 5.03 16.72 -13.85
CA ILE A 252 3.93 17.59 -13.37
C ILE A 252 4.40 18.42 -12.18
N LEU A 253 5.06 17.81 -11.18
CA LEU A 253 5.57 18.53 -10.03
C LEU A 253 6.54 19.64 -10.46
N GLN A 254 7.44 19.33 -11.40
CA GLN A 254 8.33 20.33 -11.98
C GLN A 254 7.57 21.44 -12.71
N LYS A 255 6.58 21.09 -13.53
CA LYS A 255 5.76 22.09 -14.26
C LYS A 255 5.01 23.02 -13.30
N ILE A 256 4.48 22.49 -12.19
CA ILE A 256 3.80 23.29 -11.15
C ILE A 256 4.78 24.27 -10.51
N GLU A 257 6.00 23.83 -10.19
CA GLU A 257 7.05 24.66 -9.61
C GLU A 257 7.56 25.74 -10.59
N ASP A 258 7.85 25.37 -11.83
CA ASP A 258 8.30 26.29 -12.89
C ASP A 258 7.28 27.40 -13.19
N LEU A 259 6.00 27.07 -13.12
CA LEU A 259 4.91 28.04 -13.30
C LEU A 259 4.64 28.88 -12.04
N GLY A 260 5.19 28.49 -10.88
CA GLY A 260 4.97 29.16 -9.60
C GLY A 260 3.50 29.17 -9.19
N LEU A 261 2.77 28.07 -9.43
CA LEU A 261 1.34 28.01 -9.14
C LEU A 261 1.09 28.07 -7.62
N ASP A 262 0.07 28.81 -7.21
CA ASP A 262 -0.37 28.89 -5.80
C ASP A 262 -1.20 27.64 -5.42
N ILE A 263 -0.54 26.49 -5.46
CA ILE A 263 -1.08 25.18 -5.12
C ILE A 263 -0.14 24.51 -4.12
N LYS A 264 -0.68 23.95 -3.04
CA LYS A 264 0.10 23.14 -2.10
C LYS A 264 0.28 21.73 -2.63
N VAL A 265 1.44 21.47 -3.22
CA VAL A 265 1.92 20.14 -3.63
C VAL A 265 3.25 19.83 -2.94
N PRO A 266 3.56 18.55 -2.67
CA PRO A 266 4.93 18.17 -2.33
C PRO A 266 5.88 18.58 -3.46
N ARG A 267 7.00 19.22 -3.12
CA ARG A 267 8.01 19.60 -4.11
C ARG A 267 9.00 18.46 -4.33
N LEU A 268 9.46 18.27 -5.56
CA LEU A 268 10.57 17.38 -5.86
C LEU A 268 11.86 18.01 -5.32
N VAL A 269 12.56 17.33 -4.40
CA VAL A 269 13.75 17.89 -3.74
C VAL A 269 15.04 17.13 -4.02
N GLY A 270 14.96 15.95 -4.66
CA GLY A 270 16.13 15.18 -5.03
C GLY A 270 15.80 13.82 -5.62
N PHE A 271 16.77 13.21 -6.29
CA PHE A 271 16.76 11.81 -6.66
C PHE A 271 17.59 11.02 -5.67
N VAL A 272 17.13 9.82 -5.31
CA VAL A 272 17.95 8.89 -4.53
C VAL A 272 18.52 7.86 -5.47
N ALA A 273 19.82 7.59 -5.37
CA ALA A 273 20.50 6.59 -6.16
C ALA A 273 21.33 5.65 -5.28
N PHE A 274 21.58 4.46 -5.82
CA PHE A 274 22.63 3.61 -5.31
C PHE A 274 23.99 4.15 -5.74
N GLU A 275 24.96 4.04 -4.83
CA GLU A 275 26.32 4.52 -5.05
C GLU A 275 26.32 6.00 -5.48
N ASN A 276 27.11 6.37 -6.49
CA ASN A 276 27.22 7.74 -7.00
C ASN A 276 26.59 7.88 -8.39
N SER A 277 25.49 7.17 -8.66
CA SER A 277 24.78 7.25 -9.94
C SER A 277 24.04 8.59 -10.10
N GLU A 278 24.18 9.20 -11.27
CA GLU A 278 23.45 10.42 -11.70
C GLU A 278 22.48 10.14 -12.86
N THR A 279 22.26 8.86 -13.20
CA THR A 279 21.44 8.49 -14.37
C THR A 279 20.38 7.46 -14.05
N GLU A 280 20.53 6.75 -12.94
CA GLU A 280 19.66 5.69 -12.47
C GLU A 280 19.33 5.95 -11.01
N ALA A 281 18.04 6.04 -10.70
CA ALA A 281 17.53 6.33 -9.38
C ALA A 281 16.80 5.10 -8.82
N MET A 282 16.88 4.93 -7.49
CA MET A 282 16.05 3.99 -6.75
C MET A 282 14.71 4.60 -6.34
N GLY A 283 14.62 5.94 -6.36
CA GLY A 283 13.44 6.69 -5.98
C GLY A 283 13.72 8.17 -6.04
N PHE A 284 12.77 8.96 -5.57
CA PHE A 284 12.88 10.41 -5.48
C PHE A 284 12.32 10.90 -4.15
N LEU A 285 12.81 12.06 -3.72
CA LEU A 285 12.41 12.71 -2.50
C LEU A 285 11.40 13.80 -2.81
N LEU A 286 10.35 13.83 -2.00
CA LEU A 286 9.38 14.90 -1.93
C LEU A 286 9.50 15.65 -0.60
N SER A 287 9.16 16.93 -0.60
CA SER A 287 9.07 17.71 0.64
C SER A 287 8.06 17.09 1.62
N HIS A 288 8.44 16.99 2.89
CA HIS A 288 7.57 16.46 3.94
C HIS A 288 6.35 17.37 4.18
N ILE A 289 5.16 16.76 4.23
CA ILE A 289 3.93 17.39 4.75
C ILE A 289 3.87 17.07 6.24
N GLU A 290 3.72 18.07 7.10
CA GLU A 290 3.72 17.87 8.55
C GLU A 290 2.37 17.37 9.07
N GLU A 291 2.40 16.26 9.81
CA GLU A 291 1.23 15.55 10.37
C GLU A 291 0.10 15.36 9.33
N PRO A 292 0.40 14.74 8.17
CA PRO A 292 -0.53 14.72 7.06
C PRO A 292 -1.68 13.76 7.37
N MET A 293 -2.93 14.23 7.23
CA MET A 293 -4.13 13.41 7.38
C MET A 293 -4.90 13.32 6.06
N PRO A 294 -5.27 12.13 5.57
CA PRO A 294 -6.05 12.00 4.35
C PRO A 294 -7.42 12.64 4.55
N LEU A 295 -7.92 13.33 3.53
CA LEU A 295 -9.20 14.02 3.60
C LEU A 295 -10.34 13.03 3.89
N THR A 296 -10.24 11.77 3.45
CA THR A 296 -11.20 10.70 3.76
C THR A 296 -11.42 10.48 5.26
N LYS A 297 -10.39 10.66 6.10
CA LYS A 297 -10.54 10.57 7.56
C LYS A 297 -11.32 11.74 8.16
N MET A 298 -11.44 12.84 7.42
CA MET A 298 -12.13 14.07 7.78
C MET A 298 -13.56 14.18 7.22
N LEU A 299 -14.02 13.22 6.41
CA LEU A 299 -15.38 13.16 5.84
C LEU A 299 -16.41 12.67 6.87
N LYS A 300 -16.57 13.42 7.96
CA LYS A 300 -17.43 13.05 9.09
C LYS A 300 -18.16 14.28 9.64
N SER A 301 -19.42 14.10 10.06
CA SER A 301 -20.24 15.16 10.65
C SER A 301 -19.66 15.73 11.95
N SER A 302 -18.80 14.97 12.63
CA SER A 302 -18.04 15.44 13.81
C SER A 302 -16.99 16.50 13.48
N VAL A 303 -16.53 16.61 12.23
CA VAL A 303 -15.60 17.67 11.81
C VAL A 303 -16.39 18.96 11.59
N PRO A 304 -15.96 20.14 12.06
CA PRO A 304 -16.71 21.39 11.87
C PRO A 304 -17.00 21.72 10.41
N GLU A 305 -18.23 22.16 10.11
CA GLU A 305 -18.70 22.50 8.77
C GLU A 305 -17.81 23.56 8.09
N GLU A 306 -17.42 24.61 8.83
CA GLU A 306 -16.51 25.65 8.33
C GLU A 306 -15.20 25.10 7.78
N LYS A 307 -14.64 24.04 8.40
CA LYS A 307 -13.42 23.38 7.91
C LYS A 307 -13.69 22.62 6.61
N ARG A 308 -14.79 21.87 6.56
CA ARG A 308 -15.18 21.10 5.37
C ARG A 308 -15.46 22.02 4.18
N ASP A 309 -16.11 23.17 4.43
CA ASP A 309 -16.33 24.21 3.42
C ASP A 309 -15.02 24.84 2.93
N LYS A 310 -14.09 25.15 3.85
CA LYS A 310 -12.75 25.64 3.49
C LYS A 310 -12.06 24.66 2.54
N TRP A 311 -12.03 23.37 2.88
CA TRP A 311 -11.39 22.35 2.05
C TRP A 311 -12.11 22.12 0.72
N SER A 312 -13.45 22.15 0.72
CA SER A 312 -14.26 22.03 -0.51
C SER A 312 -14.00 23.16 -1.49
N LYS A 313 -13.88 24.40 -0.99
CA LYS A 313 -13.49 25.54 -1.83
C LYS A 313 -12.05 25.40 -2.33
N LYS A 314 -11.12 25.01 -1.45
CA LYS A 314 -9.71 24.90 -1.78
C LYS A 314 -9.41 23.79 -2.79
N SER A 315 -10.09 22.64 -2.70
CA SER A 315 -9.95 21.55 -3.66
C SER A 315 -10.34 22.00 -5.06
N LYS A 316 -11.45 22.74 -5.20
CA LYS A 316 -11.85 23.34 -6.46
C LYS A 316 -10.84 24.37 -6.98
N GLU A 317 -10.38 25.28 -6.12
CA GLU A 317 -9.36 26.26 -6.51
C GLU A 317 -8.10 25.59 -7.08
N TYR A 318 -7.65 24.49 -6.48
CA TYR A 318 -6.48 23.73 -6.95
C TYR A 318 -6.72 23.05 -8.30
N VAL A 319 -7.82 22.29 -8.44
CA VAL A 319 -8.13 21.60 -9.70
C VAL A 319 -8.34 22.61 -10.84
N ASP A 320 -9.10 23.68 -10.60
CA ASP A 320 -9.31 24.74 -11.60
C ASP A 320 -7.97 25.40 -12.01
N THR A 321 -7.04 25.58 -11.06
CA THR A 321 -5.73 26.17 -11.33
C THR A 321 -4.85 25.22 -12.15
N LEU A 322 -4.85 23.92 -11.86
CA LEU A 322 -4.16 22.93 -12.68
C LEU A 322 -4.68 22.93 -14.12
N HIS A 323 -6.01 22.85 -14.28
CA HIS A 323 -6.67 22.78 -15.58
C HIS A 323 -6.42 24.04 -16.41
N LYS A 324 -6.45 25.22 -15.78
CA LYS A 324 -6.12 26.50 -16.44
C LYS A 324 -4.72 26.55 -17.05
N HIS A 325 -3.79 25.71 -16.57
CA HIS A 325 -2.41 25.63 -17.06
C HIS A 325 -2.14 24.34 -17.87
N ASP A 326 -3.20 23.70 -18.37
CA ASP A 326 -3.12 22.46 -19.13
C ASP A 326 -2.39 21.36 -18.33
N ILE A 327 -2.69 21.25 -17.04
CA ILE A 327 -2.23 20.17 -16.17
C ILE A 327 -3.44 19.34 -15.78
N ILE A 328 -3.46 18.08 -16.22
CA ILE A 328 -4.43 17.08 -15.80
C ILE A 328 -3.84 16.39 -14.57
N TRP A 329 -4.61 16.28 -13.49
CA TRP A 329 -4.20 15.56 -12.29
C TRP A 329 -4.19 14.05 -12.57
N GLY A 330 -5.34 13.51 -13.01
CA GLY A 330 -5.47 12.15 -13.53
C GLY A 330 -5.89 11.09 -12.51
N ASP A 331 -5.97 11.42 -11.23
CA ASP A 331 -6.48 10.52 -10.18
C ASP A 331 -7.20 11.31 -9.06
N ALA A 332 -8.22 12.08 -9.46
CA ALA A 332 -8.97 12.92 -8.53
C ALA A 332 -9.86 12.09 -7.59
N LYS A 333 -9.44 12.03 -6.31
CA LYS A 333 -10.19 11.38 -5.22
C LYS A 333 -9.86 11.99 -3.87
N ALA A 334 -10.74 11.79 -2.89
CA ALA A 334 -10.57 12.36 -1.55
C ALA A 334 -9.26 11.90 -0.90
N ASP A 335 -8.85 10.66 -1.15
CA ASP A 335 -7.61 10.14 -0.61
C ASP A 335 -6.36 10.82 -1.17
N ASN A 336 -6.36 11.39 -2.37
CA ASN A 336 -5.20 12.13 -2.87
C ASN A 336 -5.22 13.61 -2.44
N PHE A 337 -6.08 13.95 -1.48
CA PHE A 337 -6.00 15.19 -0.71
C PHE A 337 -5.52 14.90 0.72
N MET A 338 -4.55 15.70 1.18
CA MET A 338 -4.06 15.66 2.56
C MET A 338 -4.38 16.98 3.26
N VAL A 339 -4.65 16.92 4.56
CA VAL A 339 -4.75 18.08 5.44
C VAL A 339 -3.53 18.06 6.36
N ASP A 340 -2.76 19.14 6.37
CA ASP A 340 -1.60 19.28 7.27
C ASP A 340 -2.02 19.73 8.68
N LYS A 341 -1.04 19.81 9.60
CA LYS A 341 -1.25 20.29 10.97
C LYS A 341 -1.84 21.71 11.09
N HIS A 342 -1.82 22.49 10.01
CA HIS A 342 -2.33 23.87 9.95
C HIS A 342 -3.72 23.96 9.30
N ASP A 343 -4.40 22.83 9.13
CA ASP A 343 -5.70 22.72 8.45
C ASP A 343 -5.64 23.19 6.98
N ASP A 344 -4.47 23.15 6.34
CA ASP A 344 -4.33 23.47 4.93
C ASP A 344 -4.38 22.21 4.07
N LEU A 345 -5.10 22.33 2.95
CA LEU A 345 -5.25 21.25 1.99
C LEU A 345 -4.00 21.16 1.11
N TRP A 346 -3.57 19.93 0.83
CA TRP A 346 -2.52 19.58 -0.11
C TRP A 346 -3.09 18.62 -1.14
N ILE A 347 -2.63 18.73 -2.37
CA ILE A 347 -2.91 17.79 -3.44
C ILE A 347 -1.65 16.95 -3.69
N ILE A 348 -1.81 15.63 -3.74
CA ILE A 348 -0.73 14.66 -3.90
C ILE A 348 -1.03 13.72 -5.07
N ASP A 349 -0.05 12.89 -5.43
CA ASP A 349 -0.12 11.87 -6.48
C ASP A 349 -0.40 12.39 -7.87
N PHE A 350 0.65 12.55 -8.67
CA PHE A 350 0.53 12.91 -10.09
C PHE A 350 0.98 11.76 -11.01
N GLY A 351 1.07 10.53 -10.48
CA GLY A 351 1.43 9.35 -11.25
C GLY A 351 0.40 9.03 -12.34
N GLY A 352 -0.85 9.41 -12.13
CA GLY A 352 -1.97 8.98 -12.97
C GLY A 352 -2.30 7.52 -12.70
N SER A 353 -3.58 7.26 -12.45
CA SER A 353 -4.11 5.91 -12.30
C SER A 353 -5.61 5.93 -12.45
N TYR A 354 -6.20 4.78 -12.75
CA TYR A 354 -7.64 4.62 -12.73
C TYR A 354 -8.09 4.04 -11.40
N THR A 355 -8.94 4.76 -10.67
CA THR A 355 -9.59 4.26 -9.44
C THR A 355 -11.08 4.03 -9.71
N GLU A 356 -11.53 2.77 -9.66
CA GLU A 356 -12.94 2.40 -9.84
C GLU A 356 -13.81 3.09 -8.77
N GLY A 357 -14.99 3.58 -9.17
CA GLY A 357 -15.92 4.26 -8.26
C GLY A 357 -15.70 5.78 -8.11
N TRP A 358 -14.51 6.30 -8.40
CA TRP A 358 -14.24 7.76 -8.38
C TRP A 358 -14.42 8.41 -9.74
N VAL A 359 -13.88 7.81 -10.79
CA VAL A 359 -13.97 8.32 -12.16
C VAL A 359 -14.52 7.22 -13.07
N ASP A 360 -15.28 7.60 -14.09
CA ASP A 360 -15.71 6.66 -15.14
C ASP A 360 -14.46 6.19 -15.92
N PRO A 361 -14.33 4.89 -16.26
CA PRO A 361 -13.13 4.40 -16.97
C PRO A 361 -12.83 5.15 -18.28
N ALA A 362 -13.87 5.69 -18.92
CA ALA A 362 -13.74 6.46 -20.15
C ALA A 362 -13.20 7.88 -19.96
N LEU A 363 -13.19 8.39 -18.73
CA LEU A 363 -12.74 9.73 -18.34
C LEU A 363 -11.41 9.72 -17.57
N SER A 364 -10.76 8.54 -17.43
CA SER A 364 -9.46 8.43 -16.78
C SER A 364 -8.41 9.30 -17.48
N ASP A 365 -7.57 9.98 -16.69
CA ASP A 365 -6.55 10.91 -17.18
C ASP A 365 -7.10 12.04 -18.09
N THR A 366 -8.33 12.51 -17.86
CA THR A 366 -8.91 13.68 -18.54
C THR A 366 -9.32 14.80 -17.58
N LEU A 367 -9.55 16.01 -18.14
CA LEU A 367 -10.08 17.15 -17.39
C LEU A 367 -11.45 16.83 -16.80
N GLU A 368 -12.32 16.19 -17.59
CA GLU A 368 -13.66 15.79 -17.16
C GLU A 368 -13.60 14.73 -16.05
N GLY A 369 -12.60 13.84 -16.09
CA GLY A 369 -12.37 12.87 -15.01
C GLY A 369 -11.99 13.55 -13.70
N ASP A 370 -11.08 14.53 -13.77
CA ASP A 370 -10.71 15.34 -12.59
C ASP A 370 -11.89 16.12 -12.02
N GLU A 371 -12.74 16.70 -12.88
CA GLU A 371 -13.97 17.40 -12.47
C GLU A 371 -14.97 16.45 -11.80
N GLN A 372 -15.16 15.24 -12.35
CA GLN A 372 -16.04 14.23 -11.79
C GLN A 372 -15.55 13.78 -10.40
N GLY A 373 -14.25 13.51 -10.27
CA GLY A 373 -13.64 13.16 -8.99
C GLY A 373 -13.79 14.29 -7.96
N LEU A 374 -13.51 15.54 -8.36
CA LEU A 374 -13.69 16.72 -7.52
C LEU A 374 -15.13 16.86 -7.03
N GLN A 375 -16.12 16.69 -7.90
CA GLN A 375 -17.53 16.79 -7.53
C GLN A 375 -17.87 15.81 -6.39
N LYS A 376 -17.46 14.54 -6.49
CA LYS A 376 -17.66 13.53 -5.45
C LYS A 376 -16.99 13.91 -4.12
N VAL A 377 -15.79 14.49 -4.18
CA VAL A 377 -15.09 15.00 -2.98
C VAL A 377 -15.89 16.13 -2.32
N GLN A 378 -16.40 17.09 -3.10
CA GLN A 378 -17.16 18.21 -2.56
C GLN A 378 -18.51 17.77 -1.99
N GLU A 379 -19.20 16.84 -2.65
CA GLU A 379 -20.44 16.23 -2.14
C GLU A 379 -20.20 15.53 -0.80
N ALA A 380 -19.13 14.73 -0.70
CA ALA A 380 -18.77 14.06 0.55
C ALA A 380 -18.41 15.00 1.70
N LEU A 381 -17.85 16.18 1.39
CA LEU A 381 -17.55 17.22 2.38
C LEU A 381 -18.83 17.95 2.85
N GLN A 382 -19.80 18.16 1.95
CA GLN A 382 -21.06 18.83 2.25
C GLN A 382 -22.02 17.89 3.02
N ASN A 383 -22.09 16.62 2.61
CA ASN A 383 -23.00 15.61 3.15
C ASN A 383 -22.23 14.45 3.80
N PRO A 384 -21.53 14.67 4.93
CA PRO A 384 -20.70 13.64 5.52
C PRO A 384 -21.49 12.47 6.14
N ASP A 385 -22.82 12.52 6.21
CA ASP A 385 -23.65 11.44 6.77
C ASP A 385 -24.32 10.57 5.69
N GLU A 386 -24.13 10.90 4.40
CA GLU A 386 -24.58 10.04 3.30
C GLU A 386 -23.58 8.89 3.09
N ASP A 387 -24.06 7.65 3.12
CA ASP A 387 -23.26 6.42 2.94
C ASP A 387 -22.79 6.21 1.48
N ASP A 388 -23.19 7.10 0.55
CA ASP A 388 -22.91 7.01 -0.89
C ASP A 388 -21.49 7.45 -1.30
N VAL A 389 -20.62 7.78 -0.33
CA VAL A 389 -19.20 8.03 -0.61
C VAL A 389 -18.49 6.69 -0.81
N PRO A 390 -17.91 6.39 -2.00
CA PRO A 390 -17.47 5.04 -2.36
C PRO A 390 -16.44 4.39 -1.40
N HIS A 391 -15.78 5.16 -0.53
CA HIS A 391 -14.71 4.67 0.36
C HIS A 391 -14.93 4.92 1.87
N ARG A 392 -16.18 5.03 2.36
CA ARG A 392 -16.41 4.91 3.82
C ARG A 392 -16.12 3.51 4.38
N SER A 393 -15.97 2.50 3.51
CA SER A 393 -15.90 1.09 3.90
C SER A 393 -14.68 0.34 3.36
N SER A 394 -13.47 0.68 3.81
CA SER A 394 -12.42 -0.35 3.94
C SER A 394 -12.67 -1.31 5.12
N SER A 395 -13.84 -1.21 5.79
CA SER A 395 -14.20 -2.02 6.97
C SER A 395 -15.59 -2.68 6.92
N ARG A 396 -16.31 -2.66 5.80
CA ARG A 396 -17.51 -3.51 5.61
C ARG A 396 -17.39 -4.29 4.31
N ARG A 397 -17.13 -5.60 4.48
CA ARG A 397 -17.12 -6.63 3.43
C ARG A 397 -18.39 -6.52 2.58
N SER A 398 -18.25 -6.08 1.32
CA SER A 398 -19.21 -6.46 0.28
C SER A 398 -18.88 -7.90 -0.13
N SER A 399 -19.87 -8.76 -0.02
CA SER A 399 -19.80 -10.16 -0.43
C SER A 399 -19.98 -10.24 -1.94
N THR A 400 -18.92 -9.90 -2.69
CA THR A 400 -18.55 -10.39 -4.05
C THR A 400 -17.44 -9.49 -4.63
N PRO A 401 -16.17 -9.93 -4.65
CA PRO A 401 -15.10 -9.23 -5.36
C PRO A 401 -15.23 -9.44 -6.88
N ASN A 402 -15.03 -8.38 -7.66
CA ASN A 402 -15.01 -8.43 -9.12
C ASN A 402 -13.56 -8.69 -9.59
N PRO A 403 -13.25 -9.76 -10.35
CA PRO A 403 -11.88 -10.25 -10.58
C PRO A 403 -11.01 -9.41 -11.54
N SER A 404 -11.30 -8.12 -11.72
CA SER A 404 -10.35 -7.18 -12.35
C SER A 404 -9.99 -6.01 -11.42
N THR A 405 -10.25 -6.16 -10.14
CA THR A 405 -9.83 -5.21 -9.11
C THR A 405 -8.46 -5.61 -8.61
N THR A 406 -7.41 -5.14 -9.28
CA THR A 406 -6.25 -4.75 -8.49
C THR A 406 -6.77 -3.75 -7.47
N VAL A 407 -6.73 -4.10 -6.20
CA VAL A 407 -7.07 -3.22 -5.09
C VAL A 407 -6.02 -2.11 -5.08
N HIS A 408 -6.24 -1.07 -5.87
CA HIS A 408 -5.38 0.11 -5.95
C HIS A 408 -5.99 1.23 -5.12
N GLU A 409 -5.41 1.52 -3.96
CA GLU A 409 -5.58 2.81 -3.25
C GLU A 409 -4.36 3.06 -2.34
N THR A 410 -3.82 4.25 -2.06
CA THR A 410 -3.89 5.63 -2.57
C THR A 410 -2.55 6.27 -2.16
N ALA A 411 -1.98 7.26 -2.86
CA ALA A 411 -0.71 7.85 -2.40
C ALA A 411 -0.74 8.38 -0.96
N SER A 412 -1.92 8.72 -0.43
CA SER A 412 -2.09 9.13 0.96
C SER A 412 -1.70 8.09 1.99
N SER A 413 -1.86 6.79 1.71
CA SER A 413 -1.32 5.76 2.62
C SER A 413 0.20 5.84 2.70
N LEU A 414 0.87 6.35 1.66
CA LEU A 414 2.30 6.59 1.68
C LEU A 414 2.68 7.75 2.61
N PHE A 415 1.89 8.83 2.64
CA PHE A 415 2.20 10.00 3.46
C PHE A 415 1.84 9.82 4.94
N VAL A 416 0.91 8.92 5.29
CA VAL A 416 0.47 8.66 6.67
C VAL A 416 1.28 7.53 7.28
N THR A 417 2.32 7.88 8.03
CA THR A 417 3.27 6.90 8.57
C THR A 417 3.15 6.65 10.08
N GLU A 418 2.26 7.36 10.78
CA GLU A 418 2.12 7.22 12.24
C GLU A 418 0.91 6.35 12.62
N ALA A 419 1.16 5.29 13.40
CA ALA A 419 0.11 4.48 14.00
C ALA A 419 -0.73 5.30 15.00
N PRO A 420 -2.08 5.16 15.02
CA PRO A 420 -2.92 5.93 15.94
C PRO A 420 -2.63 5.53 17.40
N GLY A 421 -2.02 6.45 18.15
CA GLY A 421 -1.85 6.31 19.59
C GLY A 421 -3.21 6.22 20.30
N ARG A 422 -3.57 5.02 20.78
CA ARG A 422 -4.77 4.81 21.61
C ARG A 422 -4.60 5.52 22.95
N LYS A 423 -5.14 6.73 23.07
CA LYS A 423 -5.47 7.31 24.38
C LYS A 423 -6.61 6.48 24.98
N ARG A 424 -6.31 5.71 26.03
CA ARG A 424 -7.32 5.08 26.89
C ARG A 424 -8.04 6.17 27.68
N SER A 425 -9.28 6.50 27.30
CA SER A 425 -10.23 7.16 28.20
C SER A 425 -11.01 6.08 28.94
N HIS A 426 -10.60 5.76 30.17
CA HIS A 426 -11.48 5.09 31.12
C HIS A 426 -12.50 6.13 31.61
N ALA A 427 -13.73 6.02 31.11
CA ALA A 427 -14.90 6.53 31.81
C ALA A 427 -15.71 5.29 32.20
N GLU A 428 -15.58 4.87 33.46
CA GLU A 428 -16.49 3.91 34.07
C GLU A 428 -17.73 4.68 34.51
N ASP A 429 -18.83 4.48 33.79
CA ASP A 429 -20.17 4.78 34.30
C ASP A 429 -20.52 3.72 35.35
N VAL A 430 -20.49 4.11 36.62
CA VAL A 430 -21.14 3.38 37.71
C VAL A 430 -22.46 4.08 38.00
N ASP A 431 -23.53 3.38 37.63
CA ASP A 431 -24.92 3.77 37.85
C ASP A 431 -25.28 3.85 39.34
N GLU A 432 -26.20 4.77 39.62
CA GLU A 432 -26.61 5.28 40.92
C GLU A 432 -27.39 4.24 41.74
N GLY A 433 -27.23 4.31 43.07
CA GLY A 433 -27.93 3.41 43.98
C GLY A 433 -27.92 3.83 45.44
N VAL A 434 -28.61 4.94 45.75
CA VAL A 434 -29.46 5.12 46.94
C VAL A 434 -28.81 5.28 48.33
N GLU A 435 -29.06 6.48 48.88
CA GLU A 435 -29.35 6.87 50.27
C GLU A 435 -28.28 6.93 51.37
N GLU A 436 -28.42 8.07 52.07
CA GLU A 436 -28.30 8.27 53.51
C GLU A 436 -26.95 8.62 54.16
N ASN A 437 -26.88 9.92 54.47
CA ASN A 437 -26.70 10.45 55.82
C ASN A 437 -25.30 10.35 56.47
N SER A 438 -24.75 11.56 56.60
CA SER A 438 -24.31 12.14 57.88
C SER A 438 -22.79 12.21 58.15
N SER A 439 -22.41 13.45 58.49
CA SER A 439 -21.53 13.78 59.61
C SER A 439 -20.01 13.54 59.53
N LYS A 440 -19.32 14.68 59.41
CA LYS A 440 -18.30 15.18 60.36
C LYS A 440 -16.87 14.60 60.33
N ARG A 441 -15.96 15.59 60.44
CA ARG A 441 -14.61 15.63 61.08
C ARG A 441 -13.44 15.19 60.19
N ARG A 442 -12.55 16.11 59.79
CA ARG A 442 -11.47 16.80 60.55
C ARG A 442 -10.16 16.00 60.56
N ARG A 443 -9.14 16.63 59.95
CA ARG A 443 -7.75 16.85 60.43
C ARG A 443 -6.79 15.66 60.61
N GLY A 444 -5.54 15.93 60.20
CA GLY A 444 -4.30 15.24 60.59
C GLY A 444 -3.55 14.77 59.34
N GLU A 445 -2.55 15.47 58.80
CA GLU A 445 -1.15 15.63 59.28
C GLU A 445 -0.36 14.32 59.49
N LEU A 446 0.90 14.37 59.01
CA LEU A 446 2.08 13.50 59.20
C LEU A 446 2.25 12.42 58.12
N GLU A 447 3.22 12.59 57.21
CA GLU A 447 4.67 12.26 57.35
C GLU A 447 4.89 10.77 57.61
N ASP A 448 5.22 10.02 56.55
CA ASP A 448 6.59 9.57 56.22
C ASP A 448 6.68 9.17 54.73
#